data_AF-A0A2A6PI11-F1
#
_entry.id   AF-A0A2A6PI11-F1
#
_cell.length_a   1.000
_cell.length_b   1.000
_cell.length_c   1.000
_cell.angle_alpha   90.00
_cell.angle_beta   90.00
_cell.angle_gamma   90.00
#
_symmetry.space_group_name_H-M   'P 1'
#
loop_
_entity.id
_entity.type
_entity.pdbx_description
1 polymer ?
#
loop_
_entity_poly.entity_id
_entity_poly.type
_entity_poly.pdbx_seq_one_letter_code
_entity_poly.pdbx_strand_id
1 'polypeptide(L)'
;MFKAGDKVRLNQDYGGKAAGFVSVIEEVVSSNREDGPLYYLKDLGGAYAKRFELVEQPWQPKVGDRVRYEDGTVHGAGVVREKEEHGWLVDVEAKDKSYAYFNGSRWFSASSLSPLPVAAEAQPAALQIEAGKFYRTRDGRKVGPMETFLNMFSAKAEGTHRIFQADGTHGSQHVTNLPHLDIIAEWVDEPTVAVAATASNDNAAPKFKVGDRVRIVRNSRGDGHLNKNIGREFTITMADGPNNTGWSGAAEESPYWWPESDIDLATSTPTAIVALIENGQPKPSSRPYVHATEEAASKEAARLAGIHKGQHFGVYVLAHTVSEEKPAYKHEWQRLAADGQKIAAIKELRAVTGMQLKPAKDVVEHFIDYPYGHLAA
;
A
#
# COMPACT_ATOMS: atom_id res chain seq x y z
N MET A 1 27.78 -21.28 13.65
CA MET A 1 26.84 -22.39 13.41
C MET A 1 27.03 -22.82 11.97
N PHE A 2 27.29 -24.10 11.71
CA PHE A 2 27.57 -24.58 10.36
C PHE A 2 26.27 -24.78 9.57
N LYS A 3 26.34 -24.71 8.23
CA LYS A 3 25.21 -24.92 7.33
C LYS A 3 25.57 -25.86 6.17
N ALA A 4 24.56 -26.40 5.50
CA ALA A 4 24.75 -27.14 4.26
C ALA A 4 25.51 -26.28 3.24
N GLY A 5 26.50 -26.87 2.58
CA GLY A 5 27.43 -26.21 1.67
C GLY A 5 28.72 -25.70 2.32
N ASP A 6 28.81 -25.63 3.66
CA ASP A 6 30.08 -25.28 4.32
C ASP A 6 31.12 -26.38 4.08
N LYS A 7 32.34 -25.95 3.73
CA LYS A 7 33.49 -26.84 3.62
C LYS A 7 34.20 -26.85 4.96
N VAL A 8 34.33 -28.03 5.53
CA VAL A 8 34.87 -28.21 6.88
C VAL A 8 36.02 -29.20 6.86
N ARG A 9 36.92 -29.04 7.82
CA ARG A 9 38.10 -29.88 8.01
C ARG A 9 37.96 -30.61 9.33
N LEU A 10 38.16 -31.93 9.33
CA LEU A 10 38.22 -32.70 10.58
C LEU A 10 39.38 -32.20 11.45
N ASN A 11 39.09 -31.92 12.72
CA ASN A 11 40.13 -31.55 13.69
C ASN A 11 40.68 -32.77 14.47
N GLN A 12 40.10 -33.95 14.25
CA GLN A 12 40.51 -35.23 14.83
C GLN A 12 40.08 -36.40 13.93
N ASP A 13 40.66 -37.57 14.14
CA ASP A 13 40.29 -38.78 13.39
C ASP A 13 38.83 -39.18 13.65
N TYR A 14 38.08 -39.48 12.59
CA TYR A 14 36.68 -39.88 12.69
C TYR A 14 36.21 -40.63 11.45
N GLY A 15 35.31 -41.61 11.62
CA GLY A 15 34.65 -42.31 10.50
C GLY A 15 35.60 -42.90 9.45
N GLY A 16 36.79 -43.36 9.86
CA GLY A 16 37.82 -43.89 8.95
C GLY A 16 38.59 -42.82 8.15
N LYS A 17 38.46 -41.54 8.50
CA LYS A 17 39.23 -40.42 7.92
C LYS A 17 40.13 -39.79 9.00
N ALA A 18 41.30 -39.36 8.58
CA ALA A 18 42.27 -38.71 9.47
C ALA A 18 41.91 -37.24 9.73
N ALA A 19 42.42 -36.70 10.83
CA ALA A 19 42.46 -35.25 11.08
C ALA A 19 43.07 -34.53 9.85
N GLY A 20 42.49 -33.40 9.48
CA GLY A 20 42.84 -32.68 8.25
C GLY A 20 42.02 -33.07 7.02
N PHE A 21 41.24 -34.16 7.08
CA PHE A 21 40.32 -34.52 5.99
C PHE A 21 39.28 -33.41 5.78
N VAL A 22 39.13 -32.97 4.52
CA VAL A 22 38.21 -31.89 4.15
C VAL A 22 36.99 -32.47 3.44
N SER A 23 35.81 -32.07 3.88
CA SER A 23 34.53 -32.50 3.31
C SER A 23 33.55 -31.33 3.28
N VAL A 24 32.39 -31.53 2.66
CA VAL A 24 31.32 -30.55 2.56
C VAL A 24 30.11 -31.06 3.34
N ILE A 25 29.49 -30.19 4.14
CA ILE A 25 28.24 -30.50 4.83
C ILE A 25 27.11 -30.55 3.78
N GLU A 26 26.43 -31.68 3.66
CA GLU A 26 25.29 -31.87 2.76
C GLU A 26 23.97 -31.55 3.46
N GLU A 27 23.84 -31.95 4.72
CA GLU A 27 22.60 -31.81 5.48
C GLU A 27 22.87 -31.51 6.96
N VAL A 28 21.99 -30.71 7.56
CA VAL A 28 21.98 -30.43 9.00
C VAL A 28 20.69 -30.96 9.59
N VAL A 29 20.78 -31.99 10.43
CA VAL A 29 19.63 -32.59 11.09
C VAL A 29 19.55 -32.06 12.52
N SER A 30 18.45 -31.36 12.82
CA SER A 30 18.16 -30.92 14.19
C SER A 30 18.00 -32.15 15.07
N SER A 31 18.72 -32.17 16.19
CA SER A 31 18.70 -33.28 17.13
C SER A 31 18.50 -32.73 18.53
N ASN A 32 17.57 -33.33 19.29
CA ASN A 32 17.34 -33.00 20.70
C ASN A 32 18.37 -33.68 21.64
N ARG A 33 19.55 -34.04 21.13
CA ARG A 33 20.61 -34.66 21.93
C ARG A 33 21.50 -33.58 22.55
N GLU A 34 22.09 -33.89 23.70
CA GLU A 34 23.01 -32.99 24.43
C GLU A 34 24.19 -32.51 23.56
N ASP A 35 24.61 -33.30 22.57
CA ASP A 35 25.70 -32.98 21.65
C ASP A 35 25.32 -32.01 20.51
N GLY A 36 24.06 -31.56 20.46
CA GLY A 36 23.56 -30.62 19.44
C GLY A 36 23.18 -31.27 18.10
N PRO A 37 23.09 -30.49 17.01
CA PRO A 37 22.69 -30.99 15.69
C PRO A 37 23.73 -31.94 15.08
N LEU A 38 23.25 -32.90 14.29
CA LEU A 38 24.07 -33.83 13.53
C LEU A 38 24.25 -33.31 12.11
N TYR A 39 25.48 -33.28 11.62
CA TYR A 39 25.84 -32.77 10.29
C TYR A 39 26.28 -33.92 9.39
N TYR A 40 25.63 -34.11 8.25
CA TYR A 40 26.01 -35.12 7.28
C TYR A 40 27.05 -34.56 6.32
N LEU A 41 28.20 -35.22 6.24
CA LEU A 41 29.33 -34.86 5.41
C LEU A 41 29.41 -35.83 4.22
N LYS A 42 29.51 -35.29 3.00
CA LYS A 42 29.41 -36.02 1.72
C LYS A 42 30.17 -37.34 1.66
N ASP A 43 31.38 -37.36 2.21
CA ASP A 43 32.31 -38.50 2.13
C ASP A 43 32.65 -39.14 3.49
N LEU A 44 31.85 -38.85 4.52
CA LEU A 44 32.10 -39.28 5.91
C LEU A 44 30.84 -39.72 6.67
N GLY A 45 29.65 -39.25 6.28
CA GLY A 45 28.40 -39.48 7.00
C GLY A 45 28.19 -38.49 8.15
N GLY A 46 27.39 -38.87 9.15
CA GLY A 46 26.98 -37.99 10.25
C GLY A 46 28.10 -37.70 11.26
N ALA A 47 28.38 -36.44 11.53
CA ALA A 47 29.35 -35.98 12.54
C ALA A 47 28.79 -34.79 13.35
N TYR A 48 29.28 -34.62 14.59
CA TYR A 48 28.93 -33.46 15.42
C TYR A 48 29.93 -32.31 15.22
N ALA A 49 29.45 -31.08 15.37
CA ALA A 49 30.21 -29.83 15.16
C ALA A 49 31.59 -29.79 15.84
N LYS A 50 31.73 -30.43 17.01
CA LYS A 50 33.01 -30.49 17.75
C LYS A 50 34.15 -31.21 17.00
N ARG A 51 33.83 -32.00 15.97
CA ARG A 51 34.79 -32.84 15.23
C ARG A 51 35.38 -32.17 13.99
N PHE A 52 34.98 -30.95 13.68
CA PHE A 52 35.46 -30.24 12.49
C PHE A 52 35.45 -28.72 12.67
N GLU A 53 36.26 -28.06 11.88
CA GLU A 53 36.39 -26.61 11.80
C GLU A 53 36.03 -26.10 10.40
N LEU A 54 35.59 -24.85 10.29
CA LEU A 54 35.27 -24.25 9.01
C LEU A 54 36.56 -23.98 8.24
N VAL A 55 36.64 -24.45 6.99
CA VAL A 55 37.71 -24.05 6.08
C VAL A 55 37.27 -22.74 5.43
N GLU A 56 37.97 -21.64 5.73
CA GLU A 56 37.75 -20.36 5.03
C GLU A 56 37.93 -20.57 3.53
N GLN A 57 36.85 -20.48 2.79
CA GLN A 57 36.89 -20.49 1.33
C GLN A 57 37.05 -19.05 0.86
N PRO A 58 37.97 -18.78 -0.09
CA PRO A 58 37.99 -17.48 -0.75
C PRO A 58 36.62 -17.29 -1.39
N TRP A 59 35.97 -16.18 -1.03
CA TRP A 59 34.64 -15.85 -1.51
C TRP A 59 34.65 -15.89 -3.03
N GLN A 60 33.75 -16.71 -3.60
CA GLN A 60 33.45 -16.68 -5.01
C GLN A 60 32.07 -16.09 -5.19
N PRO A 61 31.92 -15.12 -6.11
CA PRO A 61 30.59 -14.63 -6.46
C PRO A 61 29.76 -15.75 -7.07
N LYS A 62 28.44 -15.59 -7.06
CA LYS A 62 27.47 -16.43 -7.76
C LYS A 62 26.61 -15.57 -8.68
N VAL A 63 25.99 -16.19 -9.68
CA VAL A 63 24.96 -15.51 -10.48
C VAL A 63 23.84 -15.03 -9.55
N GLY A 64 23.47 -13.76 -9.71
CA GLY A 64 22.55 -13.04 -8.85
C GLY A 64 23.20 -12.34 -7.66
N ASP A 65 24.49 -12.54 -7.38
CA ASP A 65 25.15 -11.84 -6.27
C ASP A 65 25.32 -10.36 -6.61
N ARG A 66 25.05 -9.49 -5.63
CA ARG A 66 25.45 -8.09 -5.70
C ARG A 66 26.91 -7.97 -5.27
N VAL A 67 27.74 -7.47 -6.17
CA VAL A 67 29.20 -7.44 -6.02
C VAL A 67 29.71 -6.03 -6.24
N ARG A 68 30.81 -5.69 -5.57
CA ARG A 68 31.60 -4.53 -5.96
C ARG A 68 32.55 -4.99 -7.06
N TYR A 69 32.53 -4.29 -8.18
CA TYR A 69 33.46 -4.52 -9.27
C TYR A 69 34.47 -3.39 -9.32
N GLU A 70 35.72 -3.75 -9.59
CA GLU A 70 36.81 -2.81 -9.79
C GLU A 70 37.83 -3.40 -10.77
N ASP A 71 38.07 -2.66 -11.85
CA ASP A 71 39.21 -2.90 -12.75
C ASP A 71 39.92 -1.57 -13.06
N GLY A 72 40.92 -1.61 -13.94
CA GLY A 72 41.68 -0.40 -14.31
C GLY A 72 40.87 0.68 -15.04
N THR A 73 39.59 0.45 -15.36
CA THR A 73 38.73 1.36 -16.13
C THR A 73 37.48 1.79 -15.36
N VAL A 74 36.83 0.87 -14.63
CA VAL A 74 35.54 1.12 -13.96
C VAL A 74 35.53 0.59 -12.53
N HIS A 75 34.81 1.28 -11.66
CA HIS A 75 34.58 0.85 -10.28
C HIS A 75 33.15 1.19 -9.84
N GLY A 76 32.49 0.24 -9.18
CA GLY A 76 31.09 0.40 -8.80
C GLY A 76 30.49 -0.86 -8.19
N ALA A 77 29.15 -0.89 -8.15
CA ALA A 77 28.39 -2.02 -7.66
C ALA A 77 27.50 -2.59 -8.77
N GLY A 78 27.47 -3.91 -8.91
CA GLY A 78 26.71 -4.56 -9.96
C GLY A 78 26.12 -5.88 -9.51
N VAL A 79 25.33 -6.50 -10.38
CA VAL A 79 24.77 -7.84 -10.15
C VAL A 79 25.39 -8.80 -11.14
N VAL A 80 25.90 -9.92 -10.65
CA VAL A 80 26.46 -10.97 -11.50
C VAL A 80 25.33 -11.60 -12.32
N ARG A 81 25.39 -11.50 -13.64
CA ARG A 81 24.41 -12.07 -14.56
C ARG A 81 24.76 -13.51 -14.93
N GLU A 82 26.03 -13.79 -15.20
CA GLU A 82 26.46 -15.07 -15.73
C GLU A 82 27.91 -15.37 -15.34
N LYS A 83 28.23 -16.67 -15.31
CA LYS A 83 29.59 -17.18 -15.17
C LYS A 83 29.96 -17.97 -16.42
N GLU A 84 31.05 -17.58 -17.06
CA GLU A 84 31.67 -18.39 -18.11
C GLU A 84 33.10 -18.79 -17.69
N GLU A 85 33.76 -19.58 -18.52
CA GLU A 85 35.15 -20.01 -18.30
C GLU A 85 36.12 -18.83 -18.13
N HIS A 86 35.81 -17.68 -18.76
CA HIS A 86 36.72 -16.54 -18.85
C HIS A 86 36.43 -15.44 -17.81
N GLY A 87 35.39 -15.60 -16.97
CA GLY A 87 35.10 -14.65 -15.89
C GLY A 87 33.63 -14.63 -15.47
N TRP A 88 33.24 -13.47 -14.92
CA TRP A 88 31.90 -13.19 -14.45
C TRP A 88 31.33 -11.99 -15.20
N LEU A 89 30.17 -12.16 -15.82
CA LEU A 89 29.45 -11.08 -16.49
C LEU A 89 28.64 -10.33 -15.44
N VAL A 90 28.88 -9.04 -15.27
CA VAL A 90 28.23 -8.21 -14.24
C VAL A 90 27.46 -7.08 -14.90
N ASP A 91 26.20 -6.91 -14.52
CA ASP A 91 25.38 -5.75 -14.87
C ASP A 91 25.91 -4.54 -14.10
N VAL A 92 26.52 -3.60 -14.82
CA VAL A 92 27.18 -2.42 -14.24
C VAL A 92 26.20 -1.25 -14.07
N GLU A 93 26.57 -0.28 -13.23
CA GLU A 93 25.75 0.90 -12.97
C GLU A 93 25.54 1.74 -14.24
N ALA A 94 24.47 2.54 -14.28
CA ALA A 94 24.14 3.39 -15.43
C ALA A 94 25.31 4.30 -15.88
N LYS A 95 26.10 4.79 -14.91
CA LYS A 95 27.28 5.64 -15.15
C LYS A 95 28.41 4.91 -15.89
N ASP A 96 28.48 3.58 -15.76
CA ASP A 96 29.54 2.73 -16.31
C ASP A 96 29.10 1.97 -17.57
N LYS A 97 27.84 2.11 -17.99
CA LYS A 97 27.29 1.42 -19.18
C LYS A 97 27.98 1.79 -20.48
N SER A 98 28.59 2.97 -20.59
CA SER A 98 29.40 3.36 -21.75
C SER A 98 30.66 2.50 -21.91
N TYR A 99 31.09 1.85 -20.84
CA TYR A 99 32.22 0.92 -20.81
C TYR A 99 31.78 -0.55 -20.77
N ALA A 100 30.48 -0.81 -20.93
CA ALA A 100 29.90 -2.13 -20.96
C ALA A 100 29.74 -2.62 -22.40
N TYR A 101 30.36 -3.75 -22.73
CA TYR A 101 30.35 -4.30 -24.08
C TYR A 101 29.11 -5.14 -24.40
N PHE A 102 28.34 -5.52 -23.37
CA PHE A 102 27.22 -6.47 -23.50
C PHE A 102 25.93 -5.94 -22.88
N ASN A 103 25.21 -5.05 -23.59
CA ASN A 103 23.88 -4.57 -23.19
C ASN A 103 23.81 -4.07 -21.72
N GLY A 104 24.80 -3.25 -21.33
CA GLY A 104 24.94 -2.74 -19.96
C GLY A 104 25.66 -3.67 -18.98
N SER A 105 26.26 -4.76 -19.46
CA SER A 105 27.06 -5.72 -18.69
C SER A 105 28.53 -5.77 -19.15
N ARG A 106 29.43 -6.12 -18.22
CA ARG A 106 30.88 -6.22 -18.46
C ARG A 106 31.49 -7.46 -17.78
N TRP A 107 32.50 -8.05 -18.40
CA TRP A 107 33.26 -9.17 -17.84
C TRP A 107 34.28 -8.72 -16.80
N PHE A 108 34.29 -9.40 -15.66
CA PHE A 108 35.27 -9.24 -14.60
C PHE A 108 35.92 -10.57 -14.24
N SER A 109 37.21 -10.55 -13.90
CA SER A 109 37.86 -11.68 -13.27
C SER A 109 37.40 -11.81 -11.80
N ALA A 110 37.49 -13.00 -11.21
CA ALA A 110 37.09 -13.20 -9.82
C ALA A 110 37.88 -12.30 -8.84
N SER A 111 39.12 -11.96 -9.16
CA SER A 111 39.96 -11.04 -8.36
C SER A 111 39.55 -9.58 -8.45
N SER A 112 38.80 -9.20 -9.48
CA SER A 112 38.24 -7.85 -9.67
C SER A 112 36.87 -7.67 -9.01
N LEU A 113 36.40 -8.70 -8.29
CA LEU A 113 35.13 -8.70 -7.60
C LEU A 113 35.35 -8.84 -6.10
N SER A 114 34.57 -8.12 -5.32
CA SER A 114 34.51 -8.27 -3.87
C SER A 114 33.06 -8.32 -3.38
N PRO A 115 32.79 -9.03 -2.27
CA PRO A 115 31.44 -9.11 -1.74
C PRO A 115 30.99 -7.73 -1.28
N LEU A 116 29.82 -7.29 -1.73
CA LEU A 116 29.09 -6.23 -1.03
C LEU A 116 28.32 -6.89 0.11
N PRO A 117 28.46 -6.43 1.37
CA PRO A 117 27.65 -6.94 2.45
C PRO A 117 26.18 -6.60 2.15
N VAL A 118 25.42 -7.62 1.75
CA VAL A 118 23.98 -7.54 1.57
C VAL A 118 23.38 -7.46 2.98
N ALA A 119 22.77 -6.33 3.34
CA ALA A 119 21.71 -6.35 4.33
C ALA A 119 20.66 -7.33 3.77
N ALA A 120 20.48 -8.46 4.45
CA ALA A 120 19.80 -9.65 3.95
C ALA A 120 18.45 -9.34 3.27
N GLU A 121 18.45 -9.22 1.94
CA GLU A 121 17.29 -9.38 1.09
C GLU A 121 17.61 -10.54 0.14
N ALA A 122 16.74 -11.56 0.18
CA ALA A 122 16.93 -12.86 -0.43
C ALA A 122 17.05 -12.79 -1.97
N GLN A 123 17.95 -13.61 -2.54
CA GLN A 123 17.97 -13.92 -3.97
C GLN A 123 16.67 -14.65 -4.37
N PRO A 124 15.95 -14.22 -5.42
CA PRO A 124 14.78 -14.97 -5.90
C PRO A 124 15.23 -16.21 -6.67
N ALA A 125 14.60 -17.34 -6.34
CA ALA A 125 14.71 -18.59 -7.10
C ALA A 125 14.22 -18.41 -8.54
N ALA A 126 14.62 -19.34 -9.44
CA ALA A 126 14.21 -19.38 -10.85
C ALA A 126 12.70 -19.09 -10.99
N LEU A 127 12.40 -17.98 -11.66
CA LEU A 127 11.04 -17.43 -11.70
C LEU A 127 10.13 -18.35 -12.51
N GLN A 128 9.19 -19.02 -11.85
CA GLN A 128 8.13 -19.76 -12.53
C GLN A 128 6.93 -18.85 -12.76
N ILE A 129 6.56 -18.70 -14.03
CA ILE A 129 5.38 -17.93 -14.40
C ILE A 129 4.15 -18.82 -14.29
N GLU A 130 3.14 -18.32 -13.60
CA GLU A 130 1.86 -18.96 -13.37
C GLU A 130 0.74 -18.02 -13.84
N ALA A 131 -0.34 -18.61 -14.35
CA ALA A 131 -1.50 -17.84 -14.76
C ALA A 131 -2.15 -17.15 -13.54
N GLY A 132 -2.71 -15.96 -13.75
CA GLY A 132 -3.33 -15.13 -12.70
C GLY A 132 -2.34 -14.30 -11.87
N LYS A 133 -1.03 -14.59 -11.92
CA LYS A 133 -0.01 -13.84 -11.18
C LYS A 133 0.48 -12.60 -11.92
N PHE A 134 1.04 -11.67 -11.15
CA PHE A 134 1.69 -10.47 -11.66
C PHE A 134 3.19 -10.59 -11.53
N TYR A 135 3.89 -9.95 -12.44
CA TYR A 135 5.33 -10.03 -12.54
C TYR A 135 5.95 -8.67 -12.82
N ARG A 136 7.23 -8.55 -12.51
CA ARG A 136 8.04 -7.37 -12.75
C ARG A 136 8.90 -7.58 -13.99
N THR A 137 8.75 -6.69 -14.96
CA THR A 137 9.65 -6.62 -16.12
C THR A 137 10.99 -6.00 -15.73
N ARG A 138 12.01 -6.20 -16.57
CA ARG A 138 13.38 -5.74 -16.33
C ARG A 138 13.49 -4.21 -16.26
N ASP A 139 12.62 -3.50 -16.97
CA ASP A 139 12.46 -2.04 -16.88
C ASP A 139 11.62 -1.58 -15.67
N GLY A 140 11.22 -2.51 -14.80
CA GLY A 140 10.63 -2.26 -13.49
C GLY A 140 9.10 -2.13 -13.51
N ARG A 141 8.43 -2.40 -14.63
CA ARG A 141 6.98 -2.29 -14.75
C ARG A 141 6.26 -3.55 -14.27
N LYS A 142 5.03 -3.38 -13.81
CA LYS A 142 4.14 -4.47 -13.45
C LYS A 142 3.44 -5.00 -14.69
N VAL A 143 3.47 -6.30 -14.91
CA VAL A 143 2.81 -6.98 -16.01
C VAL A 143 2.02 -8.17 -15.48
N GLY A 144 0.75 -8.25 -15.86
CA GLY A 144 -0.19 -9.27 -15.44
C GLY A 144 -1.62 -8.72 -15.41
N PRO A 145 -2.61 -9.52 -14.99
CA PRO A 145 -2.46 -10.94 -14.65
C PRO A 145 -2.03 -11.75 -15.87
N MET A 146 -1.17 -12.74 -15.68
CA MET A 146 -0.74 -13.60 -16.78
C MET A 146 -1.87 -14.53 -17.20
N GLU A 147 -2.21 -14.54 -18.47
CA GLU A 147 -3.14 -15.47 -19.08
C GLU A 147 -2.36 -16.53 -19.86
N THR A 148 -2.76 -17.79 -19.73
CA THR A 148 -2.18 -18.86 -20.54
C THR A 148 -2.68 -18.73 -21.98
N PHE A 149 -1.77 -18.66 -22.94
CA PHE A 149 -2.09 -18.53 -24.36
C PHE A 149 -1.15 -19.41 -25.19
N LEU A 150 -1.70 -20.45 -25.81
CA LEU A 150 -0.97 -21.35 -26.74
C LEU A 150 0.40 -21.82 -26.21
N ASN A 151 0.44 -22.37 -24.98
CA ASN A 151 1.64 -22.83 -24.25
C ASN A 151 2.63 -21.72 -23.81
N MET A 152 2.25 -20.46 -23.98
CA MET A 152 2.97 -19.28 -23.50
C MET A 152 2.10 -18.53 -22.49
N PHE A 153 2.62 -17.41 -21.99
CA PHE A 153 1.88 -16.48 -21.15
C PHE A 153 1.65 -15.18 -21.90
N SER A 154 0.51 -14.55 -21.66
CA SER A 154 0.21 -13.23 -22.22
C SER A 154 -0.38 -12.33 -21.17
N ALA A 155 -0.09 -11.04 -21.24
CA ALA A 155 -0.65 -10.05 -20.34
C ALA A 155 -0.76 -8.70 -21.03
N LYS A 156 -1.75 -7.92 -20.63
CA LYS A 156 -1.90 -6.54 -21.13
C LYS A 156 -0.92 -5.64 -20.38
N ALA A 157 0.03 -5.07 -21.10
CA ALA A 157 0.94 -4.05 -20.59
C ALA A 157 0.75 -2.78 -21.41
N GLU A 158 0.47 -1.66 -20.74
CA GLU A 158 0.31 -0.34 -21.39
C GLU A 158 -0.71 -0.34 -22.55
N GLY A 159 -1.82 -1.07 -22.37
CA GLY A 159 -2.87 -1.14 -23.40
C GLY A 159 -2.62 -2.15 -24.52
N THR A 160 -1.43 -2.75 -24.61
CA THR A 160 -1.06 -3.73 -25.64
C THR A 160 -0.90 -5.12 -25.05
N HIS A 161 -1.37 -6.17 -25.73
CA HIS A 161 -1.10 -7.54 -25.32
C HIS A 161 0.37 -7.88 -25.58
N ARG A 162 1.07 -8.32 -24.54
CA ARG A 162 2.44 -8.80 -24.58
C ARG A 162 2.45 -10.31 -24.37
N ILE A 163 3.46 -10.98 -24.94
CA ILE A 163 3.62 -12.44 -24.84
C ILE A 163 4.96 -12.73 -24.17
N PHE A 164 4.96 -13.70 -23.28
CA PHE A 164 6.09 -14.15 -22.47
C PHE A 164 6.22 -15.66 -22.55
N GLN A 165 7.45 -16.13 -22.65
CA GLN A 165 7.79 -17.54 -22.50
C GLN A 165 7.71 -17.94 -21.02
N ALA A 166 7.68 -19.25 -20.74
CA ALA A 166 7.62 -19.78 -19.38
C ALA A 166 8.85 -19.39 -18.51
N ASP A 167 9.97 -19.05 -19.14
CA ASP A 167 11.21 -18.56 -18.50
C ASP A 167 11.22 -17.05 -18.25
N GLY A 168 10.15 -16.33 -18.65
CA GLY A 168 10.02 -14.89 -18.50
C GLY A 168 10.56 -14.05 -19.66
N THR A 169 11.11 -14.65 -20.70
CA THR A 169 11.56 -13.92 -21.89
C THR A 169 10.38 -13.30 -22.63
N HIS A 170 10.47 -12.02 -22.98
CA HIS A 170 9.44 -11.35 -23.79
C HIS A 170 9.56 -11.72 -25.27
N GLY A 171 8.42 -12.02 -25.90
CA GLY A 171 8.32 -12.30 -27.34
C GLY A 171 8.27 -13.79 -27.68
N SER A 172 8.22 -14.08 -28.97
CA SER A 172 8.17 -15.43 -29.51
C SER A 172 8.83 -15.48 -30.90
N GLN A 173 8.84 -16.63 -31.55
CA GLN A 173 9.25 -16.71 -32.96
C GLN A 173 8.41 -15.83 -33.92
N HIS A 174 7.23 -15.35 -33.48
CA HIS A 174 6.32 -14.51 -34.26
C HIS A 174 6.15 -13.09 -33.69
N VAL A 175 6.70 -12.81 -32.49
CA VAL A 175 6.60 -11.50 -31.81
C VAL A 175 7.98 -11.04 -31.43
N THR A 176 8.35 -9.82 -31.84
CA THR A 176 9.66 -9.21 -31.59
C THR A 176 10.07 -9.33 -30.12
N ASN A 177 11.24 -9.92 -29.88
CA ASN A 177 11.84 -9.98 -28.56
C ASN A 177 12.35 -8.59 -28.16
N LEU A 178 11.97 -8.14 -26.96
CA LEU A 178 12.36 -6.88 -26.37
C LEU A 178 12.91 -7.17 -24.97
N PRO A 179 14.23 -7.37 -24.81
CA PRO A 179 14.82 -7.87 -23.55
C PRO A 179 14.64 -6.98 -22.32
N HIS A 180 14.25 -5.71 -22.51
CA HIS A 180 13.91 -4.80 -21.41
C HIS A 180 12.53 -5.09 -20.82
N LEU A 181 11.69 -5.84 -21.53
CA LEU A 181 10.39 -6.32 -21.08
C LEU A 181 10.46 -7.73 -20.48
N ASP A 182 11.63 -8.37 -20.46
CA ASP A 182 11.80 -9.68 -19.82
C ASP A 182 11.37 -9.61 -18.36
N ILE A 183 10.73 -10.67 -17.91
CA ILE A 183 10.28 -10.81 -16.54
C ILE A 183 11.45 -11.25 -15.68
N ILE A 184 11.71 -10.52 -14.60
CA ILE A 184 12.84 -10.74 -13.70
C ILE A 184 12.45 -11.16 -12.28
N ALA A 185 11.19 -10.93 -11.89
CA ALA A 185 10.68 -11.35 -10.60
C ALA A 185 9.15 -11.47 -10.62
N GLU A 186 8.59 -12.28 -9.72
CA GLU A 186 7.19 -12.21 -9.37
C GLU A 186 6.97 -10.84 -8.71
N TRP A 187 5.90 -10.16 -9.07
CA TRP A 187 5.57 -8.90 -8.43
C TRP A 187 4.98 -9.23 -7.07
N VAL A 188 5.85 -9.29 -6.07
CA VAL A 188 5.50 -9.38 -4.66
C VAL A 188 5.44 -7.95 -4.13
N ASP A 189 4.29 -7.53 -3.61
CA ASP A 189 4.19 -6.23 -2.96
C ASP A 189 5.07 -6.24 -1.68
N GLU A 190 5.96 -5.24 -1.52
CA GLU A 190 6.91 -5.16 -0.39
C GLU A 190 6.19 -5.24 0.98
N PRO A 191 6.77 -5.90 2.01
CA PRO A 191 6.18 -5.96 3.33
C PRO A 191 6.37 -4.59 4.02
N THR A 192 5.40 -3.71 3.84
CA THR A 192 5.30 -2.51 4.66
C THR A 192 4.91 -2.93 6.09
N VAL A 193 5.75 -2.57 7.05
CA VAL A 193 5.37 -2.46 8.45
C VAL A 193 4.11 -1.60 8.49
N ALA A 194 2.98 -2.26 8.74
CA ALA A 194 1.63 -1.72 8.89
C ALA A 194 1.21 -0.67 7.83
N VAL A 195 1.04 -1.12 6.59
CA VAL A 195 -0.06 -0.62 5.75
C VAL A 195 -0.77 -1.84 5.16
N ALA A 196 -1.88 -2.22 5.79
CA ALA A 196 -2.70 -3.33 5.36
C ALA A 196 -3.45 -2.97 4.06
N ALA A 197 -3.05 -3.58 2.95
CA ALA A 197 -3.94 -3.84 1.82
C ALA A 197 -4.08 -5.35 1.68
N THR A 198 -5.23 -5.85 2.14
CA THR A 198 -5.72 -7.21 1.90
C THR A 198 -6.15 -7.37 0.44
N ALA A 199 -6.03 -8.59 -0.05
CA ALA A 199 -6.48 -9.08 -1.35
C ALA A 199 -7.85 -8.55 -1.79
N SER A 200 -8.03 -8.44 -3.12
CA SER A 200 -9.34 -8.39 -3.77
C SER A 200 -10.09 -9.70 -3.50
N ASN A 201 -10.79 -9.73 -2.37
CA ASN A 201 -12.14 -10.27 -2.36
C ASN A 201 -13.06 -9.19 -2.96
N ASP A 202 -13.98 -9.61 -3.82
CA ASP A 202 -15.05 -8.77 -4.34
C ASP A 202 -15.97 -8.32 -3.18
N ASN A 203 -15.52 -7.29 -2.44
CA ASN A 203 -16.26 -6.44 -1.51
C ASN A 203 -15.30 -5.49 -0.74
N ALA A 204 -14.27 -4.96 -1.40
CA ALA A 204 -13.50 -3.88 -0.82
C ALA A 204 -14.44 -2.69 -0.55
N ALA A 205 -14.46 -2.23 0.70
CA ALA A 205 -15.24 -1.06 1.09
C ALA A 205 -14.87 0.11 0.15
N PRO A 206 -15.87 0.86 -0.35
CA PRO A 206 -15.62 1.87 -1.36
C PRO A 206 -14.65 2.94 -0.85
N LYS A 207 -13.68 3.34 -1.69
CA LYS A 207 -12.66 4.37 -1.36
C LYS A 207 -13.29 5.71 -0.97
N PHE A 208 -14.48 5.98 -1.50
CA PHE A 208 -15.26 7.16 -1.17
C PHE A 208 -16.68 6.75 -0.78
N LYS A 209 -17.28 7.52 0.11
CA LYS A 209 -18.69 7.32 0.54
C LYS A 209 -19.55 8.51 0.12
N VAL A 210 -20.86 8.28 0.08
CA VAL A 210 -21.83 9.37 -0.03
C VAL A 210 -21.56 10.39 1.08
N GLY A 211 -21.49 11.67 0.70
CA GLY A 211 -21.14 12.77 1.58
C GLY A 211 -19.67 13.21 1.50
N ASP A 212 -18.77 12.39 0.95
CA ASP A 212 -17.38 12.82 0.74
C ASP A 212 -17.32 13.95 -0.29
N ARG A 213 -16.53 14.99 0.02
CA ARG A 213 -16.21 16.05 -0.93
C ARG A 213 -14.95 15.64 -1.70
N VAL A 214 -15.05 15.62 -3.01
CA VAL A 214 -14.00 15.15 -3.91
C VAL A 214 -13.70 16.21 -4.96
N ARG A 215 -12.47 16.20 -5.47
CA ARG A 215 -11.99 17.09 -6.52
C ARG A 215 -11.68 16.27 -7.76
N ILE A 216 -12.12 16.75 -8.93
CA ILE A 216 -11.76 16.15 -10.20
C ILE A 216 -10.31 16.52 -10.50
N VAL A 217 -9.43 15.53 -10.62
CA VAL A 217 -7.99 15.75 -10.84
C VAL A 217 -7.54 15.44 -12.26
N ARG A 218 -8.32 14.65 -12.99
CA ARG A 218 -8.06 14.34 -14.41
C ARG A 218 -9.32 13.82 -15.10
N ASN A 219 -9.21 13.59 -16.40
CA ASN A 219 -10.24 12.93 -17.20
C ASN A 219 -9.59 11.79 -17.99
N SER A 220 -9.82 10.55 -17.55
CA SER A 220 -9.28 9.35 -18.18
C SER A 220 -10.09 8.84 -19.38
N ARG A 221 -11.29 9.39 -19.63
CA ARG A 221 -12.20 8.90 -20.66
C ARG A 221 -11.87 9.37 -22.07
N GLY A 222 -11.01 10.38 -22.22
CA GLY A 222 -10.71 10.98 -23.52
C GLY A 222 -11.83 11.90 -24.06
N ASP A 223 -12.91 12.09 -23.30
CA ASP A 223 -14.01 12.99 -23.62
C ASP A 223 -13.61 14.46 -23.41
N GLY A 224 -13.08 15.10 -24.45
CA GLY A 224 -12.48 16.44 -24.35
C GLY A 224 -13.38 17.53 -23.77
N HIS A 225 -14.72 17.42 -23.92
CA HIS A 225 -15.67 18.40 -23.37
C HIS A 225 -15.80 18.35 -21.85
N LEU A 226 -15.32 17.28 -21.19
CA LEU A 226 -15.32 17.14 -19.74
C LEU A 226 -14.09 17.74 -19.06
N ASN A 227 -13.03 18.04 -19.82
CA ASN A 227 -11.79 18.63 -19.29
C ASN A 227 -12.03 19.99 -18.61
N LYS A 228 -13.09 20.72 -19.00
CA LYS A 228 -13.51 21.98 -18.35
C LYS A 228 -13.90 21.82 -16.86
N ASN A 229 -14.13 20.59 -16.42
CA ASN A 229 -14.51 20.27 -15.05
C ASN A 229 -13.32 19.82 -14.19
N ILE A 230 -12.12 19.62 -14.77
CA ILE A 230 -10.91 19.32 -14.01
C ILE A 230 -10.62 20.48 -13.05
N GLY A 231 -10.33 20.17 -11.79
CA GLY A 231 -10.15 21.11 -10.69
C GLY A 231 -11.44 21.50 -9.96
N ARG A 232 -12.63 21.19 -10.50
CA ARG A 232 -13.89 21.41 -9.78
C ARG A 232 -14.08 20.40 -8.66
N GLU A 233 -14.76 20.83 -7.62
CA GLU A 233 -15.11 20.01 -6.47
C GLU A 233 -16.61 19.71 -6.45
N PHE A 234 -16.98 18.54 -5.95
CA PHE A 234 -18.37 18.15 -5.74
C PHE A 234 -18.48 17.20 -4.55
N THR A 235 -19.70 17.04 -4.04
CA THR A 235 -20.02 16.06 -3.00
C THR A 235 -20.64 14.83 -3.64
N ILE A 236 -20.18 13.65 -3.24
CA ILE A 236 -20.75 12.37 -3.70
C ILE A 236 -22.17 12.26 -3.15
N THR A 237 -23.17 12.20 -4.03
CA THR A 237 -24.59 12.19 -3.65
C THR A 237 -25.27 10.83 -3.79
N MET A 238 -24.66 9.89 -4.52
CA MET A 238 -25.15 8.52 -4.66
C MET A 238 -23.96 7.55 -4.66
N ALA A 239 -24.23 6.28 -4.41
CA ALA A 239 -23.26 5.19 -4.54
C ALA A 239 -23.94 4.12 -5.40
N ASP A 240 -23.82 4.24 -6.72
CA ASP A 240 -24.40 3.25 -7.63
C ASP A 240 -23.50 3.09 -8.87
N GLY A 241 -23.09 1.84 -9.12
CA GLY A 241 -22.14 1.42 -10.15
C GLY A 241 -21.05 0.48 -9.60
N PRO A 242 -20.38 -0.34 -10.44
CA PRO A 242 -19.46 -1.40 -10.02
C PRO A 242 -18.27 -0.95 -9.15
N ASN A 243 -18.01 0.36 -9.05
CA ASN A 243 -16.92 0.96 -8.26
C ASN A 243 -17.39 2.06 -7.28
N ASN A 244 -18.68 2.14 -6.94
CA ASN A 244 -19.21 3.03 -5.88
C ASN A 244 -18.87 4.54 -5.96
N THR A 245 -18.60 5.10 -7.13
CA THR A 245 -18.48 6.56 -7.32
C THR A 245 -19.77 7.12 -7.90
N GLY A 246 -20.61 7.79 -7.12
CA GLY A 246 -21.84 8.40 -7.67
C GLY A 246 -21.82 9.93 -7.71
N TRP A 247 -22.51 10.42 -8.75
CA TRP A 247 -23.22 11.68 -8.94
C TRP A 247 -22.62 12.99 -8.37
N SER A 248 -22.38 13.92 -9.30
CA SER A 248 -22.23 15.35 -9.04
C SER A 248 -23.56 16.00 -8.61
N GLY A 249 -23.61 16.62 -7.44
CA GLY A 249 -24.36 17.87 -7.23
C GLY A 249 -23.35 19.01 -7.12
N ALA A 250 -23.51 20.23 -7.65
CA ALA A 250 -24.64 20.89 -8.28
C ALA A 250 -24.11 21.83 -9.39
N ALA A 251 -24.43 21.53 -10.64
CA ALA A 251 -24.40 22.49 -11.75
C ALA A 251 -25.31 21.92 -12.85
N GLU A 252 -26.42 22.62 -13.10
CA GLU A 252 -27.64 22.22 -13.80
C GLU A 252 -27.53 21.77 -15.27
N GLU A 253 -26.37 21.36 -15.80
CA GLU A 253 -26.27 21.10 -17.25
C GLU A 253 -25.81 19.71 -17.67
N SER A 254 -25.21 18.88 -16.82
CA SER A 254 -24.99 17.46 -17.15
C SER A 254 -24.45 16.64 -15.96
N PRO A 255 -25.23 15.70 -15.40
CA PRO A 255 -24.72 14.73 -14.44
C PRO A 255 -23.77 13.76 -15.15
N TYR A 256 -22.47 13.81 -14.81
CA TYR A 256 -21.49 12.86 -15.33
C TYR A 256 -20.97 11.98 -14.20
N TRP A 257 -20.94 10.67 -14.45
CA TRP A 257 -20.18 9.71 -13.63
C TRP A 257 -18.70 10.09 -13.68
N TRP A 258 -17.94 9.97 -12.60
CA TRP A 258 -16.47 10.10 -12.61
C TRP A 258 -15.83 8.82 -12.06
N PRO A 259 -14.81 8.24 -12.72
CA PRO A 259 -14.09 7.10 -12.17
C PRO A 259 -13.37 7.48 -10.87
N GLU A 260 -13.24 6.53 -9.95
CA GLU A 260 -12.46 6.69 -8.70
C GLU A 260 -11.04 7.20 -8.97
N SER A 261 -10.45 6.78 -10.09
CA SER A 261 -9.10 7.14 -10.49
C SER A 261 -8.95 8.59 -10.95
N ASP A 262 -10.06 9.30 -11.16
CA ASP A 262 -10.10 10.65 -11.73
C ASP A 262 -10.49 11.71 -10.71
N ILE A 263 -10.77 11.27 -9.49
CA ILE A 263 -11.14 12.10 -8.36
C ILE A 263 -10.24 11.79 -7.17
N ASP A 264 -9.87 12.85 -6.45
CA ASP A 264 -9.20 12.72 -5.15
C ASP A 264 -10.11 13.26 -4.06
N LEU A 265 -9.93 12.77 -2.82
CA LEU A 265 -10.60 13.37 -1.67
C LEU A 265 -10.16 14.84 -1.62
N ALA A 266 -11.12 15.75 -1.68
CA ALA A 266 -10.83 17.15 -1.49
C ALA A 266 -10.49 17.32 -0.02
N THR A 267 -9.19 17.32 0.30
CA THR A 267 -8.71 17.66 1.63
C THR A 267 -9.13 19.11 1.89
N SER A 268 -10.23 19.27 2.63
CA SER A 268 -10.49 20.56 3.24
C SER A 268 -9.34 20.75 4.21
N THR A 269 -8.48 21.74 3.97
CA THR A 269 -7.64 22.25 5.05
C THR A 269 -8.59 22.55 6.21
N PRO A 270 -8.35 21.97 7.39
CA PRO A 270 -9.30 22.10 8.47
C PRO A 270 -9.43 23.60 8.78
N THR A 271 -10.65 24.09 8.63
CA THR A 271 -10.94 25.50 8.79
C THR A 271 -10.74 25.89 10.25
N ALA A 272 -10.28 27.11 10.50
CA ALA A 272 -10.03 27.58 11.85
C ALA A 272 -10.81 28.86 12.16
N ILE A 273 -11.17 29.07 13.42
CA ILE A 273 -11.75 30.32 13.90
C ILE A 273 -10.81 30.97 14.91
N VAL A 274 -10.93 32.29 15.07
CA VAL A 274 -10.29 33.02 16.17
C VAL A 274 -11.34 33.34 17.23
N ALA A 275 -11.03 33.07 18.49
CA ALA A 275 -11.88 33.43 19.62
C ALA A 275 -11.10 34.23 20.67
N LEU A 276 -11.78 35.19 21.31
CA LEU A 276 -11.25 35.87 22.49
C LEU A 276 -11.16 34.85 23.63
N ILE A 277 -10.10 34.92 24.44
CA ILE A 277 -9.97 34.15 25.67
C ILE A 277 -10.30 35.06 26.84
N GLU A 278 -11.36 34.72 27.57
CA GLU A 278 -11.81 35.44 28.76
C GLU A 278 -11.87 34.46 29.92
N ASN A 279 -11.17 34.75 31.02
CA ASN A 279 -11.08 33.88 32.19
C ASN A 279 -10.61 32.44 31.87
N GLY A 280 -9.70 32.30 30.90
CA GLY A 280 -9.17 31.01 30.45
C GLY A 280 -10.13 30.20 29.56
N GLN A 281 -11.29 30.75 29.21
CA GLN A 281 -12.30 30.09 28.37
C GLN A 281 -12.43 30.80 27.00
N PRO A 282 -12.64 30.06 25.90
CA PRO A 282 -12.97 30.67 24.62
C PRO A 282 -14.34 31.36 24.67
N LYS A 283 -14.36 32.58 24.19
CA LYS A 283 -15.56 33.38 23.91
C LYS A 283 -15.64 33.64 22.41
N PRO A 284 -16.09 32.65 21.62
CA PRO A 284 -16.26 32.83 20.18
C PRO A 284 -17.35 33.88 19.90
N SER A 285 -17.22 34.58 18.78
CA SER A 285 -18.26 35.49 18.28
C SER A 285 -19.56 34.71 18.01
N SER A 286 -20.71 35.36 18.13
CA SER A 286 -22.01 34.79 17.73
C SER A 286 -22.06 34.42 16.23
N ARG A 287 -21.17 35.02 15.44
CA ARG A 287 -20.90 34.67 14.03
C ARG A 287 -19.38 34.68 13.85
N PRO A 288 -18.68 33.57 14.15
CA PRO A 288 -17.24 33.52 14.03
C PRO A 288 -16.84 33.56 12.55
N TYR A 289 -15.79 34.33 12.25
CA TYR A 289 -15.19 34.30 10.92
C TYR A 289 -14.38 33.01 10.78
N VAL A 290 -14.65 32.27 9.70
CA VAL A 290 -14.02 30.99 9.43
C VAL A 290 -12.89 31.21 8.43
N HIS A 291 -11.66 30.91 8.86
CA HIS A 291 -10.47 30.94 8.03
C HIS A 291 -10.27 29.61 7.31
N ALA A 292 -9.75 29.67 6.09
CA ALA A 292 -9.50 28.49 5.28
C ALA A 292 -8.42 27.55 5.87
N THR A 293 -7.45 28.10 6.60
CA THR A 293 -6.37 27.34 7.24
C THR A 293 -6.04 27.88 8.65
N GLU A 294 -5.33 27.08 9.44
CA GLU A 294 -4.80 27.48 10.75
C GLU A 294 -3.85 28.67 10.66
N GLU A 295 -2.99 28.73 9.63
CA GLU A 295 -2.05 29.84 9.44
C GLU A 295 -2.78 31.15 9.16
N ALA A 296 -3.89 31.10 8.41
CA ALA A 296 -4.72 32.27 8.15
C ALA A 296 -5.41 32.78 9.43
N ALA A 297 -5.91 31.87 10.27
CA ALA A 297 -6.45 32.23 11.59
C ALA A 297 -5.37 32.74 12.54
N SER A 298 -4.16 32.18 12.51
CA SER A 298 -3.03 32.60 13.35
C SER A 298 -2.59 34.03 13.03
N LYS A 299 -2.54 34.39 11.74
CA LYS A 299 -2.27 35.77 11.32
C LYS A 299 -3.35 36.73 11.82
N GLU A 300 -4.61 36.31 11.76
CA GLU A 300 -5.73 37.12 12.24
C GLU A 300 -5.70 37.28 13.78
N ALA A 301 -5.42 36.21 14.52
CA ALA A 301 -5.25 36.28 15.97
C ALA A 301 -4.12 37.24 16.37
N ALA A 302 -2.99 37.21 15.65
CA ALA A 302 -1.89 38.15 15.86
C ALA A 302 -2.29 39.60 15.56
N ARG A 303 -3.07 39.83 14.48
CA ARG A 303 -3.62 41.15 14.15
C ARG A 303 -4.54 41.67 15.25
N LEU A 304 -5.45 40.83 15.75
CA LEU A 304 -6.39 41.17 16.82
C LEU A 304 -5.69 41.43 18.16
N ALA A 305 -4.70 40.62 18.54
CA ALA A 305 -3.86 40.88 19.72
C ALA A 305 -3.04 42.18 19.56
N GLY A 306 -2.67 42.52 18.33
CA GLY A 306 -2.04 43.79 17.98
C GLY A 306 -2.93 45.00 18.28
N ILE A 307 -4.22 44.90 17.94
CA ILE A 307 -5.22 45.97 18.09
C ILE A 307 -5.75 46.04 19.53
N HIS A 308 -6.03 44.90 20.14
CA HIS A 308 -6.62 44.77 21.47
C HIS A 308 -5.57 44.36 22.50
N LYS A 309 -4.70 45.29 22.88
CA LYS A 309 -3.62 45.05 23.85
C LYS A 309 -4.17 44.55 25.19
N GLY A 310 -3.51 43.53 25.76
CA GLY A 310 -3.91 42.90 27.02
C GLY A 310 -5.02 41.86 26.90
N GLN A 311 -5.57 41.65 25.70
CA GLN A 311 -6.48 40.54 25.42
C GLN A 311 -5.73 39.38 24.76
N HIS A 312 -6.24 38.17 24.98
CA HIS A 312 -5.68 36.94 24.42
C HIS A 312 -6.65 36.38 23.39
N PHE A 313 -6.12 35.93 22.25
CA PHE A 313 -6.92 35.31 21.20
C PHE A 313 -6.40 33.90 20.94
N GLY A 314 -7.30 32.92 20.93
CA GLY A 314 -7.01 31.53 20.61
C GLY A 314 -7.43 31.19 19.18
N VAL A 315 -6.67 30.31 18.55
CA VAL A 315 -7.01 29.71 17.24
C VAL A 315 -7.60 28.32 17.50
N TYR A 316 -8.76 28.06 16.93
CA TYR A 316 -9.47 26.78 17.07
C TYR A 316 -9.67 26.14 15.71
N VAL A 317 -9.07 24.98 15.51
CA VAL A 317 -9.13 24.21 14.27
C VAL A 317 -10.30 23.23 14.34
N LEU A 318 -11.11 23.18 13.28
CA LEU A 318 -12.21 22.23 13.18
C LEU A 318 -11.65 20.80 13.04
N ALA A 319 -11.76 20.01 14.11
CA ALA A 319 -11.24 18.64 14.15
C ALA A 319 -12.17 17.62 13.47
N HIS A 320 -13.45 17.65 13.81
CA HIS A 320 -14.48 16.80 13.21
C HIS A 320 -15.84 17.49 13.31
N THR A 321 -16.78 17.05 12.48
CA THR A 321 -18.19 17.42 12.60
C THR A 321 -18.95 16.16 12.99
N VAL A 322 -19.81 16.27 13.98
CA VAL A 322 -20.75 15.21 14.34
C VAL A 322 -22.12 15.66 13.84
N SER A 323 -22.80 14.78 13.13
CA SER A 323 -24.22 14.93 12.84
C SER A 323 -24.89 13.62 13.17
N GLU A 324 -26.00 13.71 13.87
CA GLU A 324 -26.94 12.60 13.97
C GLU A 324 -28.04 12.83 12.95
N GLU A 325 -28.41 11.78 12.22
CA GLU A 325 -29.56 11.88 11.32
C GLU A 325 -30.82 12.15 12.14
N LYS A 326 -31.66 13.07 11.66
CA LYS A 326 -32.99 13.27 12.24
C LYS A 326 -33.71 11.91 12.19
N PRO A 327 -34.27 11.43 13.32
CA PRO A 327 -34.92 10.13 13.33
C PRO A 327 -36.04 10.06 12.29
N ALA A 328 -36.08 8.97 11.52
CA ALA A 328 -37.17 8.70 10.60
C ALA A 328 -38.40 8.29 11.39
N TYR A 329 -39.35 9.20 11.53
CA TYR A 329 -40.60 8.93 12.23
C TYR A 329 -41.64 8.33 11.28
N LYS A 330 -42.13 7.14 11.61
CA LYS A 330 -43.13 6.42 10.79
C LYS A 330 -44.45 7.17 10.68
N HIS A 331 -44.81 7.93 11.72
CA HIS A 331 -46.09 8.61 11.79
C HIS A 331 -45.93 10.13 11.86
N GLU A 332 -46.83 10.85 11.20
CA GLU A 332 -46.86 12.33 11.19
C GLU A 332 -46.91 12.90 12.61
N TRP A 333 -47.70 12.30 13.51
CA TRP A 333 -47.79 12.75 14.89
C TRP A 333 -46.44 12.68 15.64
N GLN A 334 -45.58 11.71 15.31
CA GLN A 334 -44.25 11.58 15.92
C GLN A 334 -43.31 12.69 15.42
N ARG A 335 -43.38 13.05 14.13
CA ARG A 335 -42.65 14.19 13.55
C ARG A 335 -43.06 15.48 14.24
N LEU A 336 -44.37 15.72 14.33
CA LEU A 336 -44.92 16.90 15.00
C LEU A 336 -44.53 16.95 16.48
N ALA A 337 -44.50 15.81 17.17
CA ALA A 337 -44.09 15.75 18.57
C ALA A 337 -42.59 16.08 18.73
N ALA A 338 -41.72 15.53 17.88
CA ALA A 338 -40.29 15.79 17.88
C ALA A 338 -39.94 17.26 17.55
N ASP A 339 -40.72 17.89 16.68
CA ASP A 339 -40.60 19.32 16.35
C ASP A 339 -41.22 20.25 17.42
N GLY A 340 -41.66 19.70 18.57
CA GLY A 340 -42.24 20.46 19.69
C GLY A 340 -43.70 20.89 19.49
N GLN A 341 -44.35 20.48 18.40
CA GLN A 341 -45.73 20.82 18.06
C GLN A 341 -46.74 19.89 18.76
N LYS A 342 -46.70 19.86 20.10
CA LYS A 342 -47.46 18.89 20.94
C LYS A 342 -48.96 18.81 20.60
N ILE A 343 -49.61 19.96 20.41
CA ILE A 343 -51.06 20.00 20.15
C ILE A 343 -51.39 19.40 18.78
N ALA A 344 -50.56 19.67 17.76
CA ALA A 344 -50.74 19.12 16.42
C ALA A 344 -50.52 17.60 16.42
N ALA A 345 -49.49 17.13 17.12
CA ALA A 345 -49.22 15.70 17.31
C ALA A 345 -50.41 14.96 17.97
N ILE A 346 -50.97 15.52 19.04
CA ILE A 346 -52.12 14.91 19.73
C ILE A 346 -53.34 14.84 18.79
N LYS A 347 -53.60 15.89 18.01
CA LYS A 347 -54.71 15.90 17.05
C LYS A 347 -54.55 14.80 16.00
N GLU A 348 -53.36 14.68 15.45
CA GLU A 348 -53.03 13.69 14.43
C GLU A 348 -53.11 12.26 14.96
N LEU A 349 -52.53 11.99 16.14
CA LEU A 349 -52.61 10.67 16.79
C LEU A 349 -54.06 10.24 17.01
N ARG A 350 -54.92 11.16 17.48
CA ARG A 350 -56.35 10.89 17.68
C ARG A 350 -57.09 10.63 16.38
N ALA A 351 -56.75 11.36 15.31
CA ALA A 351 -57.37 11.17 14.01
C ALA A 351 -57.05 9.79 13.42
N VAL A 352 -55.81 9.33 13.58
CA VAL A 352 -55.36 8.04 13.00
C VAL A 352 -55.78 6.83 13.84
N THR A 353 -55.89 6.97 15.17
CA THR A 353 -56.14 5.84 16.09
C THR A 353 -57.54 5.82 16.70
N GLY A 354 -58.30 6.92 16.60
CA GLY A 354 -59.56 7.09 17.31
C GLY A 354 -59.42 7.30 18.83
N MET A 355 -58.20 7.52 19.34
CA MET A 355 -57.96 7.71 20.78
C MET A 355 -58.69 8.92 21.36
N GLN A 356 -59.09 8.79 22.63
CA GLN A 356 -59.58 9.90 23.44
C GLN A 356 -58.42 10.83 23.84
N LEU A 357 -58.75 12.06 24.23
CA LEU A 357 -57.76 13.13 24.44
C LEU A 357 -56.66 12.79 25.44
N LYS A 358 -57.02 12.24 26.60
CA LYS A 358 -56.07 11.91 27.68
C LYS A 358 -55.07 10.82 27.26
N PRO A 359 -55.49 9.64 26.77
CA PRO A 359 -54.56 8.63 26.25
C PRO A 359 -53.62 9.15 25.15
N ALA A 360 -54.14 9.95 24.21
CA ALA A 360 -53.31 10.49 23.12
C ALA A 360 -52.28 11.50 23.63
N LYS A 361 -52.63 12.32 24.63
CA LYS A 361 -51.70 13.23 25.29
C LYS A 361 -50.58 12.45 25.99
N ASP A 362 -50.94 11.44 26.76
CA ASP A 362 -49.98 10.64 27.54
C ASP A 362 -48.97 9.93 26.61
N VAL A 363 -49.42 9.43 25.45
CA VAL A 363 -48.53 8.83 24.43
C VAL A 363 -47.58 9.87 23.82
N VAL A 364 -48.07 11.06 23.47
CA VAL A 364 -47.24 12.12 22.89
C VAL A 364 -46.22 12.65 23.90
N GLU A 365 -46.62 12.84 25.16
CA GLU A 365 -45.70 13.29 26.22
C GLU A 365 -44.64 12.22 26.53
N HIS A 366 -45.05 10.96 26.65
CA HIS A 366 -44.11 9.86 26.86
C HIS A 366 -43.10 9.74 25.71
N PHE A 367 -43.54 9.93 24.47
CA PHE A 367 -42.67 9.92 23.29
C PHE A 367 -41.65 11.08 23.31
N ILE A 368 -42.04 12.26 23.78
CA ILE A 368 -41.16 13.43 23.87
C ILE A 368 -40.12 13.25 24.98
N ASP A 369 -40.53 12.69 26.11
CA ASP A 369 -39.65 12.47 27.26
C ASP A 369 -38.67 11.30 27.00
N TYR A 370 -39.06 10.34 26.16
CA TYR A 370 -38.25 9.15 25.82
C TYR A 370 -38.24 8.87 24.30
N PRO A 371 -37.57 9.71 23.50
CA PRO A 371 -37.42 9.47 22.07
C PRO A 371 -36.43 8.32 21.85
N TYR A 372 -36.97 7.10 21.71
CA TYR A 372 -36.25 5.83 21.51
C TYR A 372 -35.49 5.26 22.72
N GLY A 373 -35.91 4.07 23.18
CA GLY A 373 -34.96 2.99 23.49
C GLY A 373 -33.99 3.13 24.66
N HIS A 374 -34.19 4.02 25.64
CA HIS A 374 -33.60 3.83 26.97
C HIS A 374 -34.33 2.68 27.70
N LEU A 375 -34.13 1.45 27.22
CA LEU A 375 -34.21 0.31 28.11
C LEU A 375 -33.06 0.50 29.11
N ALA A 376 -33.43 0.71 30.36
CA ALA A 376 -32.50 0.70 31.48
C ALA A 376 -31.59 -0.54 31.39
N ALA A 377 -30.29 -0.31 31.30
CA ALA A 377 -29.27 -1.28 31.66
C ALA A 377 -28.88 -1.05 33.13
#